data_AF-L1K1L4-F1
#
_entry.id   AF-L1K1L4-F1
#
_cell.length_a   1.000
_cell.length_b   1.000
_cell.length_c   1.000
_cell.angle_alpha   90.00
_cell.angle_beta   90.00
_cell.angle_gamma   90.00
#
_symmetry.space_group_name_H-M   'P 1'
#
loop_
_entity.id
_entity.type
_entity.pdbx_description
1 polymer ?
#
loop_
_entity_poly.entity_id
_entity_poly.type
_entity_poly.pdbx_seq_one_letter_code
_entity_poly.pdbx_strand_id
1 'polypeptide(L)'
;MQSNASGQGKKLQSPKGPEGQSRSRFWTEQEHERFLEAMKIFGYGNAQDIASYVGTRSVTQVRTHAQKYFMKLCKGAVPNESSLG
;
A
#
# COMPACT_ATOMS: atom_id res chain seq x y z
N MET A 1 20.83 -11.06 -23.90
CA MET A 1 20.65 -11.65 -22.56
C MET A 1 19.51 -10.89 -21.89
N GLN A 2 18.49 -11.64 -21.45
CA GLN A 2 17.12 -11.14 -21.25
C GLN A 2 16.98 -10.14 -20.10
N SER A 3 16.26 -9.04 -20.38
CA SER A 3 15.69 -8.12 -19.39
C SER A 3 14.16 -8.11 -19.55
N ASN A 4 13.48 -7.99 -18.41
CA ASN A 4 12.04 -7.74 -18.23
C ASN A 4 11.14 -8.98 -18.10
N ALA A 5 10.90 -9.38 -16.86
CA ALA A 5 9.73 -10.18 -16.49
C ALA A 5 9.02 -9.53 -15.30
N SER A 6 7.85 -8.95 -15.56
CA SER A 6 6.62 -9.20 -14.81
C SER A 6 5.46 -8.46 -15.48
N GLY A 7 4.72 -9.22 -16.28
CA GLY A 7 3.51 -8.79 -16.97
C GLY A 7 2.25 -8.86 -16.11
N GLN A 8 1.28 -8.06 -16.57
CA GLN A 8 -0.17 -8.27 -16.59
C GLN A 8 -0.99 -8.25 -15.28
N GLY A 9 -1.89 -7.25 -15.22
CA GLY A 9 -3.33 -7.55 -15.36
C GLY A 9 -4.20 -7.46 -14.10
N LYS A 10 -4.93 -6.36 -13.94
CA LYS A 10 -6.42 -6.35 -13.90
C LYS A 10 -6.99 -4.95 -13.71
N LYS A 11 -7.47 -4.41 -14.84
CA LYS A 11 -8.43 -3.32 -14.94
C LYS A 11 -9.77 -3.85 -14.44
N LEU A 12 -10.14 -3.57 -13.19
CA LEU A 12 -11.54 -3.66 -12.75
C LEU A 12 -12.08 -2.22 -12.60
N GLN A 13 -13.16 -1.95 -13.31
CA GLN A 13 -13.83 -0.66 -13.41
C GLN A 13 -15.00 -0.58 -12.41
N SER A 14 -15.19 0.62 -11.83
CA SER A 14 -16.48 1.29 -11.51
C SER A 14 -17.33 0.81 -10.31
N PRO A 15 -18.24 1.64 -9.70
CA PRO A 15 -18.77 2.94 -10.12
C PRO A 15 -18.72 4.10 -9.07
N LYS A 16 -19.33 5.23 -9.47
CA LYS A 16 -19.33 6.61 -8.95
C LYS A 16 -19.82 6.82 -7.50
N GLY A 17 -19.15 7.72 -6.78
CA GLY A 17 -19.62 8.48 -5.62
C GLY A 17 -19.00 9.90 -5.68
N PRO A 18 -19.66 10.95 -5.19
CA PRO A 18 -19.30 12.32 -5.52
C PRO A 18 -18.08 12.79 -4.72
N GLU A 19 -17.37 13.78 -5.27
CA GLU A 19 -16.41 14.64 -4.56
C GLU A 19 -14.96 14.15 -4.42
N GLY A 20 -14.20 14.32 -5.50
CA GLY A 20 -13.17 15.38 -5.47
C GLY A 20 -11.85 15.15 -4.74
N GLN A 21 -11.58 13.99 -4.13
CA GLN A 21 -10.22 13.65 -3.69
C GLN A 21 -9.62 12.62 -4.63
N SER A 22 -8.80 13.09 -5.58
CA SER A 22 -7.88 12.23 -6.32
C SER A 22 -7.04 11.47 -5.30
N ARG A 23 -7.43 10.23 -4.97
CA ARG A 23 -6.70 9.38 -4.03
C ARG A 23 -5.28 9.28 -4.56
N SER A 24 -4.35 9.97 -3.92
CA SER A 24 -2.98 10.10 -4.40
C SER A 24 -2.40 8.71 -4.65
N ARG A 25 -1.72 8.51 -5.78
CA ARG A 25 -1.07 7.21 -6.07
C ARG A 25 0.06 6.88 -5.09
N PHE A 26 0.56 7.90 -4.40
CA PHE A 26 1.69 7.85 -3.49
C PHE A 26 1.20 7.80 -2.05
N TRP A 27 1.79 6.93 -1.22
CA TRP A 27 1.63 6.94 0.23
C TRP A 27 2.40 8.11 0.83
N THR A 28 1.76 8.93 1.66
CA THR A 28 2.50 9.93 2.43
C THR A 28 3.14 9.30 3.65
N GLU A 29 4.10 10.00 4.24
CA GLU A 29 4.73 9.60 5.51
C GLU A 29 3.68 9.35 6.59
N GLN A 30 2.73 10.27 6.77
CA GLN A 30 1.69 10.16 7.79
C GLN A 30 0.77 8.95 7.56
N GLU A 31 0.47 8.61 6.31
CA GLU A 31 -0.30 7.41 5.98
C GLU A 31 0.51 6.13 6.23
N HIS A 32 1.81 6.19 5.95
CA HIS A 32 2.71 5.07 6.20
C HIS A 32 2.91 4.82 7.70
N GLU A 33 3.09 5.88 8.49
CA GLU A 33 3.16 5.79 9.95
C GLU A 33 1.92 5.13 10.53
N ARG A 34 0.71 5.58 10.12
CA ARG A 34 -0.56 4.95 10.53
C ARG A 34 -0.65 3.50 10.10
N PHE A 35 -0.12 3.15 8.93
CA PHE A 35 -0.06 1.77 8.46
C PHE A 35 0.86 0.90 9.34
N LEU A 36 2.04 1.39 9.72
CA LEU A 36 2.94 0.71 10.66
C LEU A 36 2.32 0.62 12.06
N GLU A 37 1.71 1.71 12.51
CA GLU A 37 0.71 1.87 13.58
C GLU A 37 -0.18 0.64 13.71
N ALA A 38 -1.11 0.58 12.77
CA ALA A 38 -2.13 -0.44 12.68
C ALA A 38 -1.56 -1.85 12.51
N MET A 39 -0.45 -2.02 11.78
CA MET A 39 0.20 -3.33 11.67
C MET A 39 0.72 -3.85 13.00
N LYS A 40 1.22 -2.98 13.89
CA LYS A 40 1.66 -3.37 15.24
C LYS A 40 0.47 -3.74 16.13
N ILE A 41 -0.65 -3.02 15.98
CA ILE A 41 -1.87 -3.22 16.79
C ILE A 41 -2.65 -4.46 16.35
N PHE A 42 -3.00 -4.55 15.06
CA PHE A 42 -3.89 -5.60 14.54
C PHE A 42 -3.11 -6.79 13.97
N GLY A 43 -1.84 -6.61 13.59
CA GLY A 43 -1.07 -7.63 12.89
C GLY A 43 -1.25 -7.61 11.37
N TYR A 44 -0.30 -8.22 10.67
CA TYR A 44 -0.16 -8.17 9.21
C TYR A 44 -1.32 -8.83 8.41
N GLY A 45 -2.13 -9.69 9.05
CA GLY A 45 -3.27 -10.36 8.42
C GLY A 45 -4.53 -9.50 8.33
N ASN A 46 -4.62 -8.43 9.11
CA ASN A 46 -5.85 -7.68 9.34
C ASN A 46 -5.90 -6.38 8.50
N ALA A 47 -5.77 -6.54 7.18
CA ALA A 47 -5.73 -5.40 6.25
C ALA A 47 -7.02 -4.56 6.23
N GLN A 48 -8.15 -5.12 6.68
CA GLN A 48 -9.42 -4.39 6.82
C GLN A 48 -9.34 -3.37 7.96
N ASP A 49 -8.92 -3.81 9.14
CA ASP A 49 -8.74 -2.92 10.30
C ASP A 49 -7.64 -1.89 10.04
N ILE A 50 -6.56 -2.29 9.37
CA ILE A 50 -5.49 -1.37 8.96
C ILE A 50 -6.02 -0.28 8.00
N ALA A 51 -6.83 -0.65 7.01
CA ALA A 51 -7.41 0.32 6.08
C ALA A 51 -8.33 1.31 6.79
N SER A 52 -9.17 0.82 7.70
CA SER A 52 -10.04 1.65 8.53
C SER A 52 -9.24 2.59 9.43
N TYR A 53 -8.12 2.13 9.98
CA TYR A 53 -7.24 2.94 10.83
C TYR A 53 -6.52 4.05 10.04
N VAL A 54 -6.04 3.73 8.83
CA VAL A 54 -5.41 4.72 7.94
C VAL A 54 -6.45 5.72 7.42
N GLY A 55 -7.68 5.26 7.13
CA GLY A 55 -8.84 6.07 6.73
C GLY A 55 -8.79 6.57 5.27
N THR A 56 -7.61 6.85 4.74
CA THR A 56 -7.41 7.36 3.37
C THR A 56 -7.15 6.27 2.32
N ARG A 57 -6.85 5.04 2.78
CA ARG A 57 -6.42 3.91 1.93
C ARG A 57 -7.42 2.78 2.01
N SER A 58 -7.75 2.22 0.84
CA SER A 58 -8.60 1.04 0.76
C SER A 58 -7.86 -0.24 1.16
N VAL A 59 -8.61 -1.25 1.59
CA VAL A 59 -8.11 -2.59 1.94
C VAL A 59 -7.20 -3.16 0.85
N THR A 60 -7.56 -3.02 -0.43
CA THR A 60 -6.75 -3.51 -1.55
C THR A 60 -5.41 -2.78 -1.68
N GLN A 61 -5.39 -1.47 -1.45
CA GLN A 61 -4.15 -0.67 -1.46
C GLN A 61 -3.24 -1.06 -0.30
N VAL A 62 -3.81 -1.19 0.90
CA VAL A 62 -3.10 -1.65 2.10
C VAL A 62 -2.47 -3.02 1.86
N ARG A 63 -3.21 -3.99 1.31
CA ARG A 63 -2.70 -5.33 0.99
C ARG A 63 -1.53 -5.29 0.02
N THR A 64 -1.67 -4.51 -1.06
CA THR A 64 -0.61 -4.37 -2.08
C THR A 64 0.64 -3.70 -1.49
N HIS A 65 0.45 -2.70 -0.64
CA HIS A 65 1.54 -2.00 0.03
C HIS A 65 2.26 -2.90 1.03
N ALA A 66 1.50 -3.61 1.88
CA ALA A 66 2.03 -4.59 2.82
C ALA A 66 2.86 -5.66 2.12
N GLN A 67 2.33 -6.25 1.03
CA GLN A 67 3.07 -7.23 0.25
C GLN A 67 4.42 -6.69 -0.24
N LYS A 68 4.43 -5.50 -0.85
CA LYS A 68 5.68 -4.85 -1.31
C LYS A 68 6.62 -4.53 -0.15
N TYR A 69 6.09 -4.07 0.98
CA TYR A 69 6.85 -3.74 2.18
C TYR A 69 7.58 -4.97 2.73
N PHE A 70 6.88 -6.10 2.89
CA PHE A 70 7.49 -7.36 3.34
C PHE A 70 8.51 -7.91 2.34
N MET A 71 8.22 -7.83 1.04
CA MET A 71 9.19 -8.24 0.01
C MET A 71 10.49 -7.44 0.06
N LYS A 72 10.44 -6.16 0.45
CA LYS A 72 11.64 -5.33 0.67
C LYS A 72 12.37 -5.75 1.95
N LEU A 73 11.66 -5.97 3.05
CA LEU A 73 12.24 -6.41 4.32
C LEU A 73 12.98 -7.75 4.21
N CYS A 74 12.39 -8.74 3.53
CA CYS A 74 13.03 -10.06 3.36
C CYS A 74 14.30 -10.03 2.50
N LYS A 75 14.54 -8.97 1.72
CA LYS A 75 15.73 -8.84 0.86
C LYS A 75 16.92 -8.16 1.56
N GLY A 76 16.83 -7.86 2.87
CA GLY A 76 17.93 -7.25 3.62
C GLY A 76 18.22 -5.78 3.25
N ALA A 77 17.42 -5.20 2.34
CA ALA A 77 17.43 -3.79 2.08
C ALA A 77 16.56 -3.12 3.14
N VAL A 78 17.19 -2.54 4.15
CA VAL A 78 16.56 -1.49 4.96
C VAL A 78 15.84 -0.54 3.98
N PRO A 79 14.52 -0.40 4.07
CA PRO A 79 13.80 0.46 3.16
C PRO A 79 14.24 1.89 3.45
N ASN A 80 15.19 2.40 2.67
CA ASN A 80 15.53 3.80 2.67
C ASN A 80 14.23 4.55 2.34
N GLU A 81 13.83 5.40 3.27
CA GLU A 81 12.54 6.08 3.42
C GLU A 81 12.20 7.07 2.28
N SER A 82 12.92 7.03 1.15
CA SER A 82 13.00 8.16 0.22
C SER A 82 12.45 7.90 -1.19
N SER A 83 11.45 7.03 -1.38
CA SER A 83 10.95 6.73 -2.74
C SER A 83 9.44 6.85 -2.86
N LEU A 84 8.91 8.03 -2.56
CA LEU A 84 7.60 8.51 -3.03
C LEU A 84 7.65 10.04 -3.27
N GLY A 85 8.32 10.43 -4.36
CA GLY A 85 8.19 11.72 -5.03
C GLY A 85 7.59 11.54 -6.41
#